data_AF-A0A8J8AG20-F1
#
_entry.id   AF-A0A8J8AG20-F1
#
_cell.length_a   1.000
_cell.length_b   1.000
_cell.length_c   1.000
_cell.angle_alpha   90.00
_cell.angle_beta   90.00
_cell.angle_gamma   90.00
#
_symmetry.space_group_name_H-M   'P 1'
#
loop_
_entity.id
_entity.type
_entity.pdbx_description
1 polymer ?
#
loop_
_entity_poly.entity_id
_entity_poly.type
_entity_poly.pdbx_seq_one_letter_code
_entity_poly.pdbx_strand_id
1 'polypeptide(L)'
;MEIKRVIKELDLKGEVSLETWKPISAKKNGDGTIDILYRNLLLGDKRDPVFLWVYVNVVEDEEIDVRILERMTFKKEDLIWIMKFVSKFG
;
A
#
# COMPACT_ATOMS: atom_id res chain seq x y z
N MET A 1 7.67 -14.91 6.86
CA MET A 1 6.75 -14.40 5.82
C MET A 1 7.42 -13.73 4.61
N GLU A 2 7.03 -14.10 3.38
CA GLU A 2 7.46 -13.43 2.13
C GLU A 2 6.44 -12.36 1.70
N ILE A 3 6.88 -11.11 1.46
CA ILE A 3 6.00 -9.99 1.04
C ILE A 3 5.22 -10.34 -0.24
N LYS A 4 5.83 -11.10 -1.16
CA LYS A 4 5.15 -11.52 -2.40
C LYS A 4 3.92 -12.38 -2.12
N ARG A 5 3.93 -13.20 -1.07
CA ARG A 5 2.77 -14.03 -0.69
C ARG A 5 1.64 -13.17 -0.17
N VAL A 6 1.94 -12.16 0.64
CA VAL A 6 0.96 -11.18 1.15
C VAL A 6 0.30 -10.41 0.00
N ILE A 7 1.10 -9.93 -0.97
CA ILE A 7 0.58 -9.22 -2.14
C ILE A 7 -0.33 -10.13 -2.98
N LYS A 8 0.05 -11.39 -3.19
CA LYS A 8 -0.79 -12.36 -3.91
C LYS A 8 -2.10 -12.63 -3.18
N GLU A 9 -2.06 -12.74 -1.86
CA GLU A 9 -3.26 -12.96 -1.07
C GLU A 9 -4.26 -11.81 -1.19
N LEU A 10 -3.78 -10.57 -1.17
CA LEU A 10 -4.62 -9.38 -1.40
C LEU A 10 -5.27 -9.37 -2.79
N ASP A 11 -4.57 -9.87 -3.80
CA ASP A 11 -5.08 -10.00 -5.17
C ASP A 11 -6.13 -11.11 -5.28
N LEU A 12 -5.85 -12.29 -4.71
CA LEU A 12 -6.77 -13.42 -4.69
C LEU A 12 -8.07 -13.11 -3.95
N LYS A 13 -8.00 -12.32 -2.88
CA LYS A 13 -9.17 -11.83 -2.13
C LYS A 13 -9.94 -10.72 -2.85
N GLY A 14 -9.39 -10.16 -3.93
CA GLY A 14 -9.97 -9.02 -4.64
C GLY A 14 -9.84 -7.68 -3.91
N GLU A 15 -9.04 -7.62 -2.84
CA GLU A 15 -8.83 -6.41 -2.04
C GLU A 15 -7.94 -5.40 -2.76
N VAL A 16 -6.92 -5.89 -3.48
CA VAL A 16 -6.03 -5.09 -4.34
C VAL A 16 -5.71 -5.86 -5.62
N SER A 17 -6.36 -5.49 -6.73
CA SER A 17 -6.10 -6.11 -8.04
C SER A 17 -4.74 -5.72 -8.62
N LEU A 18 -3.90 -6.71 -8.95
CA LEU A 18 -2.61 -6.52 -9.61
C LEU A 18 -2.70 -6.10 -11.08
N GLU A 19 -3.88 -6.24 -11.70
CA GLU A 19 -4.16 -5.68 -13.03
C GLU A 19 -4.27 -4.15 -12.99
N THR A 20 -4.68 -3.60 -11.84
CA THR A 20 -4.83 -2.16 -11.63
C THR A 20 -3.67 -1.54 -10.86
N TRP A 21 -3.10 -2.26 -9.90
CA TRP A 21 -2.15 -1.73 -8.93
C TRP A 21 -0.83 -2.51 -8.95
N LYS A 22 0.24 -1.84 -9.38
CA LYS A 22 1.59 -2.41 -9.38
C LYS A 22 2.28 -2.14 -8.05
N PRO A 23 2.72 -3.15 -7.29
CA PRO A 23 3.50 -2.94 -6.08
C PRO A 23 4.86 -2.32 -6.44
N ILE A 24 5.24 -1.28 -5.72
CA ILE A 24 6.50 -0.54 -5.95
C ILE A 24 7.39 -0.46 -4.70
N SER A 25 6.83 -0.61 -3.50
CA SER A 25 7.60 -0.67 -2.25
C SER A 25 6.81 -1.41 -1.19
N ALA A 26 7.51 -2.01 -0.23
CA ALA A 26 6.89 -2.61 0.95
C ALA A 26 7.86 -2.56 2.15
N LYS A 27 7.31 -2.40 3.35
CA LYS A 27 8.06 -2.35 4.61
C LYS A 27 7.32 -3.14 5.68
N LYS A 28 8.05 -3.98 6.42
CA LYS A 28 7.53 -4.69 7.60
C LYS A 28 7.78 -3.85 8.86
N ASN A 29 6.82 -3.78 9.75
CA ASN A 29 6.90 -2.92 10.94
C ASN A 29 7.27 -3.66 12.24
N GLY A 30 7.46 -4.98 12.19
CA GLY A 30 7.94 -5.78 13.33
C GLY A 30 6.87 -6.18 14.34
N ASP A 31 5.64 -5.69 14.17
CA ASP A 31 4.45 -5.93 14.99
C ASP A 31 3.42 -6.84 14.28
N GLY A 32 3.84 -7.57 13.24
CA GLY A 32 2.96 -8.37 12.39
C GLY A 32 2.34 -7.60 11.22
N THR A 33 2.59 -6.30 11.12
CA THR A 33 2.03 -5.48 10.04
C THR A 33 3.02 -5.15 8.93
N ILE A 34 2.46 -4.80 7.76
CA ILE A 34 3.21 -4.46 6.55
C ILE A 34 2.58 -3.23 5.88
N ASP A 35 3.40 -2.25 5.58
CA ASP A 35 3.09 -1.17 4.63
C ASP A 35 3.40 -1.62 3.21
N ILE A 36 2.46 -1.45 2.29
CA ILE A 36 2.66 -1.73 0.87
C ILE A 36 2.24 -0.51 0.06
N LEU A 37 3.14 -0.05 -0.80
CA LEU A 37 2.88 1.04 -1.73
C LEU A 37 2.73 0.48 -3.14
N TYR A 38 1.63 0.84 -3.78
CA TYR A 38 1.30 0.49 -5.14
C TYR A 38 1.20 1.76 -6.00
N ARG A 39 1.47 1.62 -7.29
CA ARG A 39 1.19 2.61 -8.32
C ARG A 39 0.06 2.13 -9.21
N ASN A 40 -0.88 3.00 -9.55
CA ASN A 40 -1.94 2.67 -10.48
C ASN A 40 -1.38 2.50 -11.91
N LEU A 41 -1.84 1.47 -12.62
CA LEU A 41 -1.47 1.16 -14.00
C LEU A 41 -2.38 1.81 -15.03
N LEU A 42 -3.61 2.17 -14.63
CA LEU A 42 -4.67 2.69 -15.49
C LEU A 42 -4.85 4.21 -15.33
N LEU A 43 -4.43 4.78 -14.20
CA LEU A 43 -4.61 6.18 -13.83
C LEU A 43 -3.27 6.85 -13.47
N GLY A 44 -3.17 8.13 -13.82
CA GLY A 44 -1.97 8.93 -13.64
C GLY A 44 -0.87 8.59 -14.65
N ASP A 45 0.13 9.46 -14.76
CA ASP A 45 1.26 9.28 -15.67
C ASP A 45 2.60 9.33 -14.91
N LYS A 46 3.71 9.57 -15.62
CA LYS A 46 5.04 9.68 -14.98
C LYS A 46 5.23 10.99 -14.21
N ARG A 47 4.52 12.05 -14.57
CA ARG A 47 4.59 13.39 -13.96
C ARG A 47 3.62 13.50 -12.79
N ASP A 48 2.42 12.95 -12.93
CA ASP A 48 1.40 12.89 -11.88
C ASP A 48 0.89 11.44 -11.67
N PRO A 49 1.68 10.58 -11.01
CA PRO A 49 1.27 9.22 -10.70
C PRO A 49 0.22 9.17 -9.59
N VAL A 50 -0.70 8.20 -9.69
CA VAL A 50 -1.62 7.84 -8.62
C VAL A 50 -1.05 6.65 -7.85
N PHE A 51 -1.05 6.75 -6.52
CA PHE A 51 -0.57 5.73 -5.62
C PHE A 51 -1.68 5.22 -4.72
N LEU A 52 -1.53 3.98 -4.28
CA LEU A 52 -2.31 3.37 -3.21
C LEU A 52 -1.32 2.88 -2.16
N TRP A 53 -1.43 3.40 -0.95
CA TRP A 53 -0.77 2.82 0.22
C TRP A 53 -1.77 1.96 0.97
N VAL A 54 -1.34 0.78 1.39
CA VAL A 54 -2.13 -0.17 2.16
C VAL A 54 -1.32 -0.61 3.38
N TYR A 55 -1.94 -0.51 4.54
CA TYR A 55 -1.44 -1.03 5.80
C TYR A 55 -2.17 -2.32 6.12
N VAL A 56 -1.44 -3.43 6.21
CA VAL A 56 -2.04 -4.75 6.42
C VAL A 56 -1.51 -5.40 7.68
N ASN A 57 -2.39 -6.10 8.38
CA ASN A 57 -2.00 -7.07 9.39
C ASN A 57 -1.88 -8.45 8.73
N VAL A 58 -0.92 -9.24 9.19
CA VAL A 58 -0.83 -10.64 8.79
C VAL A 58 -0.92 -11.55 10.00
N VAL A 59 -1.93 -12.42 9.98
CA VAL A 59 -2.15 -13.44 10.99
C VAL A 59 -1.64 -14.76 10.42
N GLU A 60 -0.64 -15.35 11.10
CA GLU A 60 -0.08 -16.66 10.75
C GLU A 60 -0.65 -17.69 11.74
N ASP A 61 -1.80 -18.28 11.40
CA ASP A 61 -2.36 -19.45 12.09
C ASP A 61 -2.12 -20.72 11.23
N GLU A 62 -3.17 -21.50 10.91
CA GLU A 62 -3.07 -22.67 10.01
C GLU A 62 -2.90 -22.27 8.53
N GLU A 63 -3.49 -21.14 8.15
CA GLU A 63 -3.32 -20.47 6.86
C GLU A 63 -2.93 -19.00 7.09
N ILE A 64 -2.29 -18.38 6.10
CA ILE A 64 -1.95 -16.95 6.20
C ILE A 64 -3.21 -16.15 5.90
N ASP A 65 -3.67 -15.38 6.88
CA ASP A 65 -4.75 -14.43 6.71
C ASP A 65 -4.21 -13.00 6.67
N VAL A 66 -4.35 -12.34 5.53
CA VAL A 66 -3.98 -10.93 5.35
C VAL A 66 -5.22 -10.06 5.45
N ARG A 67 -5.19 -9.05 6.34
CA ARG A 67 -6.29 -8.10 6.55
C ARG A 67 -5.82 -6.67 6.31
N ILE A 68 -6.55 -5.93 5.49
CA ILE A 68 -6.33 -4.49 5.36
C ILE A 68 -6.81 -3.81 6.64
N LEU A 69 -5.91 -3.12 7.32
CA LEU A 69 -6.22 -2.26 8.45
C LEU A 69 -6.56 -0.86 7.96
N GLU A 70 -5.75 -0.31 7.06
CA GLU A 70 -5.96 1.01 6.47
C GLU A 70 -5.52 1.03 5.01
N ARG A 71 -6.10 1.96 4.25
CA ARG A 71 -5.67 2.24 2.88
C ARG A 71 -5.91 3.69 2.51
N MET A 72 -5.04 4.24 1.68
CA MET A 72 -5.16 5.60 1.18
C MET A 72 -4.69 5.68 -0.27
N THR A 73 -5.51 6.27 -1.12
CA THR A 73 -5.13 6.64 -2.48
C THR A 73 -4.70 8.10 -2.48
N PHE A 74 -3.58 8.41 -3.14
CA PHE A 74 -3.07 9.78 -3.20
C PHE A 74 -2.25 10.01 -4.47
N LYS A 75 -2.10 11.28 -4.82
CA LYS A 75 -1.22 11.78 -5.88
C LYS A 75 0.04 12.42 -5.29
N LYS A 76 0.99 12.73 -6.17
CA LYS A 76 2.21 13.45 -5.78
C LYS A 76 1.89 14.83 -5.16
N GLU A 77 0.87 15.51 -5.66
CA GLU A 77 0.46 16.83 -5.15
C GLU A 77 -0.03 16.78 -3.70
N ASP A 78 -0.74 15.71 -3.32
CA ASP A 78 -1.21 15.50 -1.94
C ASP A 78 -0.03 15.41 -0.97
N LEU A 79 1.05 14.71 -1.35
CA LEU A 79 2.28 14.64 -0.55
C LEU A 79 2.96 16.01 -0.39
N ILE A 80 3.03 16.80 -1.47
CA ILE A 80 3.59 18.15 -1.43
C ILE A 80 2.77 19.02 -0.48
N TRP A 81 1.45 18.89 -0.52
CA TRP A 81 0.56 19.59 0.41
C TRP A 81 0.83 19.15 1.85
N ILE A 82 0.80 17.85 2.17
CA ILE A 82 1.07 17.33 3.52
C ILE A 82 2.42 17.84 4.06
N MET A 83 3.50 17.74 3.28
CA MET A 83 4.83 18.19 3.71
C MET A 83 4.88 19.70 4.02
N LYS A 84 4.13 20.53 3.29
CA LYS A 84 4.04 21.99 3.56
C LYS A 84 3.31 22.31 4.87
N PHE A 85 2.42 21.45 5.35
CA PHE A 85 1.64 21.68 6.56
C PHE A 85 2.22 20.98 7.78
N VAL A 86 2.72 19.74 7.65
CA VAL A 86 3.36 19.00 8.74
C VAL A 86 4.65 19.69 9.20
N SER A 87 5.40 20.32 8.28
CA SER A 87 6.60 21.10 8.63
C SER A 87 6.35 22.37 9.44
N LYS A 88 5.10 22.82 9.60
CA LYS A 88 4.76 24.05 10.34
C LYS A 88 4.46 23.83 11.82
N PHE A 89 4.33 22.58 12.25
CA PHE A 89 4.03 22.22 13.65
C PHE A 89 5.22 21.55 14.36
N GLY A 90 6.44 21.73 13.83
CA GLY A 90 7.70 21.26 14.42
C GLY A 90 8.51 22.39 15.02
#